data_AF-A0A4Y2KME4-F1
#
_entry.id   AF-A0A4Y2KME4-F1
#
_cell.length_a   1.000
_cell.length_b   1.000
_cell.length_c   1.000
_cell.angle_alpha   90.00
_cell.angle_beta   90.00
_cell.angle_gamma   90.00
#
_symmetry.space_group_name_H-M   'P 1'
#
loop_
_entity.id
_entity.type
_entity.pdbx_description
1 polymer ?
#
loop_
_entity_poly.entity_id
_entity_poly.type
_entity_poly.pdbx_seq_one_letter_code
_entity_poly.pdbx_strand_id
1 'polypeptide(L)' 'MAWPPRSADITPLDFYLWGYMKQHVHSERINDINHLEQRITDVIHSVTPDVLTRVWKEPDYRLDVCRATNGAHIELR' A
#
# COMPACT_ATOMS: atom_id res chain seq x y z
N MET A 1 8.55 -4.90 -19.11
CA MET A 1 7.88 -5.59 -17.99
C MET A 1 6.38 -5.55 -18.27
N ALA A 2 5.73 -6.68 -18.55
CA ALA A 2 4.28 -6.73 -18.78
C ALA A 2 3.61 -7.23 -17.50
N TRP A 3 2.73 -6.42 -16.91
CA TRP A 3 1.98 -6.82 -15.72
C TRP A 3 0.78 -7.68 -16.13
N PRO A 4 0.53 -8.82 -15.48
CA PRO A 4 -0.62 -9.66 -15.79
C PRO A 4 -1.94 -8.98 -15.37
N PRO A 5 -3.09 -9.36 -15.98
CA PRO A 5 -4.40 -8.86 -15.56
C PRO A 5 -4.66 -9.17 -14.07
N ARG A 6 -5.26 -8.21 -13.33
CA ARG A 6 -5.46 -8.27 -11.86
C ARG A 6 -4.18 -8.22 -11.01
N SER A 7 -3.16 -7.52 -11.48
CA SER A 7 -1.90 -7.32 -10.74
C SER A 7 -1.95 -6.29 -9.60
N ALA A 8 -3.12 -5.73 -9.25
CA ALA A 8 -3.27 -4.83 -8.10
C ALA A 8 -2.85 -5.50 -6.77
N ASP A 9 -2.94 -6.83 -6.70
CA ASP A 9 -2.48 -7.63 -5.56
C ASP A 9 -0.95 -7.80 -5.50
N ILE A 10 -0.25 -7.40 -6.57
CA ILE A 10 1.19 -7.65 -6.79
C ILE A 10 1.96 -6.34 -6.87
N THR A 11 1.31 -5.20 -7.17
CA THR A 11 1.96 -3.90 -7.16
C THR A 11 2.09 -3.38 -5.72
N PRO A 12 3.32 -3.24 -5.18
CA PRO A 12 3.52 -2.78 -3.81
C PRO A 12 2.92 -1.41 -3.50
N LEU A 13 2.78 -0.57 -4.52
CA LEU A 13 2.13 0.74 -4.42
C LEU A 13 0.62 0.62 -4.13
N ASP A 14 -0.07 -0.26 -4.85
CA ASP A 14 -1.52 -0.45 -4.73
C ASP A 14 -1.90 -1.27 -3.49
N PHE A 15 -1.03 -2.19 -3.05
CA PHE A 15 -1.26 -2.97 -1.84
C PHE A 15 -0.85 -2.22 -0.56
N TYR A 16 0.41 -1.81 -0.45
CA TYR A 16 0.94 -1.28 0.80
C TYR A 16 0.75 0.24 0.91
N LEU A 17 1.24 0.99 -0.08
CA LEU A 17 1.22 2.45 0.03
C LEU A 17 -0.22 2.98 0.07
N TRP A 18 -1.11 2.41 -0.74
CA TRP A 18 -2.53 2.78 -0.70
C TRP A 18 -3.20 2.46 0.65
N GLY A 19 -2.88 1.30 1.26
CA GLY A 19 -3.32 0.96 2.62
C GLY A 19 -2.82 1.94 3.66
N TYR A 20 -1.51 2.23 3.64
CA TYR A 20 -0.85 3.20 4.50
C TYR A 20 -1.47 4.60 4.37
N MET A 21 -1.67 5.08 3.15
CA MET A 21 -2.25 6.40 2.87
C MET A 21 -3.67 6.49 3.40
N LYS A 22 -4.54 5.52 3.12
CA LYS A 22 -5.91 5.52 3.65
C LYS A 22 -5.94 5.56 5.17
N GLN A 23 -5.11 4.76 5.83
CA GLN A 23 -5.04 4.74 7.29
C GLN A 23 -4.64 6.12 7.87
N HIS A 24 -3.66 6.79 7.26
CA HIS A 24 -3.15 8.07 7.78
C HIS A 24 -4.05 9.26 7.38
N VAL A 25 -4.63 9.23 6.19
CA VAL A 25 -5.57 10.27 5.73
C VAL A 25 -6.85 10.23 6.56
N HIS A 26 -7.36 9.04 6.88
CA HIS A 26 -8.59 8.87 7.68
C HIS A 26 -8.34 8.69 9.19
N SER A 27 -7.12 8.96 9.67
CA SER A 27 -6.80 8.94 11.10
C SER A 27 -7.56 10.01 11.90
N GLU A 28 -7.99 11.08 11.23
CA GLU A 28 -8.75 12.18 11.78
C GLU A 28 -10.00 12.46 10.94
N ARG A 29 -10.97 13.17 11.53
CA ARG A 29 -12.20 13.53 10.83
C ARG A 29 -11.92 14.57 9.75
N ILE A 30 -12.29 14.23 8.52
CA ILE A 30 -12.20 15.12 7.36
C ILE A 30 -13.50 15.93 7.27
N ASN A 31 -13.38 17.24 7.10
CA ASN A 31 -14.51 18.17 7.21
C ASN A 31 -14.95 18.73 5.85
N ASP A 32 -14.03 18.80 4.89
CA ASP A 32 -14.27 19.30 3.54
C ASP A 32 -13.18 18.80 2.58
N ILE A 33 -13.33 19.12 1.29
CA ILE A 33 -12.43 18.68 0.22
C ILE A 33 -11.03 19.30 0.36
N ASN A 34 -10.92 20.57 0.77
CA ASN A 34 -9.61 21.22 0.93
C ASN A 34 -8.83 20.57 2.07
N HIS A 35 -9.51 20.23 3.17
CA HIS A 35 -8.92 19.48 4.27
C HIS A 35 -8.45 18.08 3.82
N LEU A 36 -9.23 17.39 2.99
CA LEU A 36 -8.83 16.11 2.41
C LEU A 36 -7.55 16.24 1.55
N GLU A 37 -7.52 17.22 0.64
CA GLU A 37 -6.38 17.46 -0.25
C GLU A 37 -5.11 17.80 0.54
N GLN A 38 -5.25 18.65 1.56
CA GLN A 38 -4.15 18.99 2.46
C GLN A 38 -3.64 17.75 3.18
N ARG A 39 -4.54 16.92 3.73
CA ARG A 39 -4.15 15.71 4.45
C ARG A 39 -3.46 14.70 3.55
N ILE A 40 -3.93 14.52 2.32
CA ILE A 40 -3.26 13.67 1.33
C ILE A 40 -1.83 14.18 1.09
N THR A 41 -1.66 15.48 0.87
CA THR A 41 -0.35 16.11 0.67
C THR A 41 0.57 15.90 1.87
N ASP A 42 0.09 16.15 3.08
CA ASP A 42 0.85 16.00 4.31
C ASP A 42 1.29 14.54 4.52
N VAL A 43 0.40 13.58 4.29
CA VAL A 43 0.71 12.16 4.40
C VAL A 43 1.76 11.76 3.38
N ILE A 44 1.67 12.21 2.12
CA ILE A 44 2.68 11.95 1.09
C ILE A 44 4.04 12.53 1.51
N HIS A 45 4.07 13.76 2.02
CA HIS A 45 5.30 14.39 2.50
C HIS A 45 5.89 13.70 3.74
N SER A 46 5.06 13.04 4.54
CA SER A 46 5.51 12.25 5.70
C SER A 46 6.08 10.88 5.33
N VAL A 47 5.94 10.42 4.08
CA VAL A 47 6.46 9.13 3.64
C VAL A 47 7.99 9.16 3.71
N THR A 48 8.53 8.40 4.66
CA THR A 48 9.98 8.29 4.84
C THR A 48 10.58 7.18 3.97
N PRO A 49 11.90 7.19 3.75
CA PRO A 49 12.60 6.08 3.10
C PRO A 49 12.37 4.72 3.79
N ASP A 50 12.13 4.68 5.09
CA ASP A 50 11.81 3.44 5.82
C ASP A 50 10.44 2.88 5.37
N VAL A 51 9.43 3.74 5.26
CA VAL A 51 8.10 3.36 4.75
C VAL A 51 8.22 2.81 3.33
N LEU A 52 8.98 3.48 2.46
CA LEU A 52 9.26 2.99 1.11
C LEU A 52 10.00 1.65 1.12
N THR A 53 10.96 1.46 2.02
CA THR A 53 11.69 0.19 2.14
C THR A 53 10.76 -0.96 2.53
N ARG A 54 9.75 -0.71 3.38
CA ARG A 54 8.72 -1.70 3.71
C ARG A 54 7.80 -2.01 2.52
N VAL A 55 7.37 -0.97 1.79
CA VAL A 55 6.64 -1.12 0.52
C VAL A 55 7.38 -2.04 -0.44
N TRP A 56 8.71 -1.91 -0.56
CA TRP A 56 9.52 -2.74 -1.46
C TRP A 56 9.79 -4.16 -0.96
N LYS A 57 9.71 -4.43 0.36
CA LYS A 57 9.92 -5.75 0.95
C LYS A 57 8.66 -6.61 1.02
N GLU A 58 7.49 -5.98 1.03
CA GLU A 58 6.19 -6.66 1.07
C GLU A 58 5.95 -7.62 -0.13
N PRO A 59 6.34 -7.29 -1.38
CA PRO A 59 6.22 -8.20 -2.53
C PRO A 59 7.07 -9.45 -2.38
N ASP A 60 8.31 -9.32 -1.89
CA ASP A 60 9.20 -10.46 -1.68
C ASP A 60 8.60 -11.41 -0.65
N TYR A 61 8.11 -10.88 0.47
CA TYR A 61 7.37 -11.67 1.47
C TYR A 61 6.15 -12.36 0.87
N ARG A 62 5.32 -11.64 0.11
CA ARG A 62 4.13 -12.21 -0.55
C ARG A 62 4.47 -13.26 -1.58
N LEU A 63 5.53 -13.09 -2.36
CA LEU A 63 6.02 -14.07 -3.32
C LEU A 63 6.50 -15.34 -2.62
N ASP A 64 7.21 -15.20 -1.50
CA ASP A 64 7.64 -16.33 -0.68
C ASP A 64 6.46 -17.09 -0.07
N VAL A 65 5.46 -16.38 0.47
CA VAL A 65 4.24 -17.01 0.98
C VAL A 65 3.43 -17.66 -0.16
N CYS A 66 3.26 -17.01 -1.31
CA CYS A 66 2.58 -17.58 -2.48
C CYS A 66 3.26 -18.88 -2.97
N ARG A 67 4.59 -18.93 -2.95
CA ARG A 67 5.35 -20.16 -3.26
C ARG A 67 5.07 -21.25 -2.22
N ALA A 68 5.05 -20.89 -0.94
CA ALA A 68 4.76 -21.82 0.15
C ALA A 68 3.31 -22.34 0.14
N THR A 69 2.35 -21.53 -0.33
CA THR A 69 0.92 -21.87 -0.37
C THR A 69 0.45 -22.38 -1.74
N ASN A 70 1.37 -22.67 -2.66
CA ASN A 70 1.07 -23.17 -4.01
C ASN A 70 0.11 -22.27 -4.81
N GLY A 71 0.17 -20.95 -4.58
CA GLY A 71 -0.67 -19.95 -5.26
C GLY A 71 -2.07 -19.76 -4.67
N ALA A 72 -2.36 -20.24 -3.46
CA ALA A 72 -3.60 -19.90 -2.76
C ALA A 72 -3.66 -18.40 -2.43
N HIS A 73 -4.87 -17.83 -2.44
CA HIS A 73 -5.10 -16.41 -2.16
C HIS A 73 -4.66 -16.06 -0.73
N ILE A 74 -3.86 -15.01 -0.57
CA ILE A 74 -3.37 -14.54 0.73
C ILE A 74 -4.03 -13.20 1.04
N GLU A 75 -4.87 -13.18 2.08
CA GLU A 75 -5.26 -11.94 2.75
C GLU A 75 -4.36 -11.77 3.99
N LEU A 76 -3.51 -10.74 3.98
CA LEU A 76 -2.78 -10.30 5.17
C LEU A 76 -3.62 -9.22 5.84
N ARG A 77 -4.02 -9.48 7.09
CA ARG A 77 -4.85 -8.60 7.92
C ARG A 77 -4.02 -7.53 8.61
#